data_AF-A0A3D4VD31-F1
#
_entry.id   AF-A0A3D4VD31-F1
#
_cell.length_a   1.000
_cell.length_b   1.000
_cell.length_c   1.000
_cell.angle_alpha   90.00
_cell.angle_beta   90.00
_cell.angle_gamma   90.00
#
_symmetry.space_group_name_H-M   'P 1'
#
loop_
_entity.id
_entity.type
_entity.pdbx_description
1 polymer ?
#
loop_
_entity_poly.entity_id
_entity_poly.type
_entity_poly.pdbx_seq_one_letter_code
_entity_poly.pdbx_strand_id
1 'polypeptide(L)'
;MRRTHLTSGLCLALLLAVACKDEQTRSAEAAAKRVASARILGPQDVQIMSMDGTVGLEVVGDSVHVFLPNSVVSVPATHIQNVKYADSRLRFDIDGIGMKIFEVGDGREGAVFTQLDALRFVGAIVQKQAEMAER
;
A
#
# COMPACT_ATOMS: atom_id res chain seq x y z
N MET A 1 44.56 -44.48 -25.54
CA MET A 1 44.25 -43.43 -26.53
C MET A 1 43.02 -42.66 -26.08
N ARG A 2 43.08 -41.33 -26.18
CA ARG A 2 42.10 -40.32 -25.71
C ARG A 2 40.80 -40.33 -26.54
N ARG A 3 39.66 -39.99 -25.92
CA ARG A 3 38.80 -38.84 -26.30
C ARG A 3 37.66 -38.59 -25.29
N THR A 4 37.71 -37.39 -24.72
CA THR A 4 36.72 -36.62 -23.94
C THR A 4 35.55 -36.12 -24.78
N HIS A 5 34.32 -36.03 -24.23
CA HIS A 5 33.32 -34.96 -24.47
C HIS A 5 32.32 -34.98 -23.27
N LEU A 6 32.41 -34.05 -22.32
CA LEU A 6 31.77 -32.72 -22.22
C LEU A 6 30.24 -32.74 -22.05
N THR A 7 29.82 -32.59 -20.79
CA THR A 7 28.74 -31.72 -20.27
C THR A 7 27.77 -31.07 -21.27
N SER A 8 26.47 -31.32 -21.09
CA SER A 8 25.40 -30.40 -21.49
C SER A 8 24.22 -30.51 -20.52
N GLY A 9 24.41 -29.95 -19.32
CA GLY A 9 23.31 -29.33 -18.60
C GLY A 9 23.28 -27.85 -18.98
N LEU A 10 22.10 -27.23 -18.85
CA LEU A 10 21.82 -25.79 -18.63
C LEU A 10 20.75 -25.24 -19.58
N CYS A 11 19.88 -24.41 -18.99
CA CYS A 11 18.99 -23.43 -19.61
C CYS A 11 17.63 -23.90 -20.15
N LEU A 12 16.73 -24.31 -19.25
CA LEU A 12 15.28 -24.18 -19.48
C LEU A 12 14.54 -23.71 -18.21
N ALA A 13 14.94 -22.57 -17.65
CA ALA A 13 14.28 -22.01 -16.46
C ALA A 13 14.28 -20.47 -16.38
N LEU A 14 14.27 -19.76 -17.51
CA LEU A 14 14.38 -18.29 -17.52
C LEU A 14 13.18 -17.54 -18.14
N LEU A 15 12.09 -18.22 -18.49
CA LEU A 15 10.91 -17.57 -19.08
C LEU A 15 9.78 -17.25 -18.07
N LEU A 16 9.86 -17.70 -16.82
CA LEU A 16 8.83 -17.40 -15.80
C LEU A 16 9.08 -16.09 -15.04
N ALA A 17 10.29 -15.52 -15.08
CA ALA A 17 10.61 -14.32 -14.31
C ALA A 17 10.15 -13.00 -14.97
N VAL A 18 9.87 -13.00 -16.28
CA VAL A 18 9.51 -11.78 -17.00
C VAL A 18 8.01 -11.44 -16.83
N ALA A 19 7.13 -12.44 -16.78
CA ALA A 19 5.69 -12.21 -16.66
C ALA A 19 5.29 -11.61 -15.30
N CYS A 20 5.90 -12.06 -14.19
CA CYS A 20 5.62 -11.51 -12.86
C CYS A 20 6.03 -10.04 -12.75
N LYS A 21 7.11 -9.64 -13.42
CA LYS A 21 7.62 -8.27 -13.36
C LYS A 21 6.73 -7.29 -14.11
N ASP A 22 6.20 -7.69 -15.27
CA ASP A 22 5.29 -6.86 -16.06
C ASP A 22 3.95 -6.60 -15.35
N GLU A 23 3.38 -7.62 -14.71
CA GLU A 23 2.07 -7.49 -14.06
C GLU A 23 2.14 -6.66 -12.77
N GLN A 24 3.20 -6.84 -12.00
CA GLN A 24 3.44 -6.05 -10.78
C GLN A 24 3.70 -4.57 -11.10
N THR A 25 4.37 -4.28 -12.21
CA THR A 25 4.65 -2.90 -12.65
C THR A 25 3.38 -2.17 -13.08
N ARG A 26 2.48 -2.81 -13.84
CA ARG A 26 1.20 -2.20 -14.27
C ARG A 26 0.25 -1.93 -13.10
N SER A 27 0.25 -2.82 -12.12
CA SER A 27 -0.58 -2.71 -10.92
C SER A 27 -0.11 -1.56 -10.01
N ALA A 28 1.20 -1.41 -9.82
CA ALA A 28 1.80 -0.26 -9.15
C ALA A 28 1.50 1.06 -9.88
N GLU A 29 1.62 1.08 -11.21
CA GLU A 29 1.31 2.27 -12.01
C GLU A 29 -0.18 2.67 -11.90
N ALA A 30 -1.09 1.71 -11.78
CA ALA A 30 -2.52 1.96 -11.59
C ALA A 30 -2.85 2.54 -10.20
N ALA A 31 -2.21 2.02 -9.14
CA ALA A 31 -2.32 2.58 -7.79
C ALA A 31 -1.73 4.00 -7.73
N ALA A 32 -0.51 4.18 -8.27
CA ALA A 32 0.18 5.46 -8.37
C ALA A 32 -0.62 6.50 -9.16
N LYS A 33 -1.22 6.14 -10.31
CA LYS A 33 -2.03 7.05 -11.12
C LYS A 33 -3.35 7.45 -10.45
N ARG A 34 -3.94 6.56 -9.65
CA ARG A 34 -5.19 6.85 -8.90
C ARG A 34 -4.94 7.82 -7.75
N VAL A 35 -3.85 7.63 -7.02
CA VAL A 35 -3.39 8.56 -6.00
C VAL A 35 -2.92 9.88 -6.63
N ALA A 36 -2.11 9.85 -7.68
CA ALA A 36 -1.60 11.05 -8.36
C ALA A 36 -2.66 11.84 -9.16
N SER A 37 -3.93 11.41 -9.18
CA SER A 37 -5.01 12.17 -9.81
C SER A 37 -5.26 13.43 -9.00
N ALA A 38 -4.60 14.53 -9.40
CA ALA A 38 -4.55 15.83 -8.75
C ALA A 38 -5.93 16.35 -8.28
N ARG A 39 -6.34 15.94 -7.08
CA ARG A 39 -7.38 16.61 -6.30
C ARG A 39 -6.70 17.68 -5.45
N ILE A 40 -7.34 18.83 -5.34
CA ILE A 40 -6.97 19.80 -4.32
C ILE A 40 -7.29 19.15 -2.98
N LEU A 41 -6.25 18.66 -2.30
CA LEU A 41 -6.37 18.11 -0.95
C LEU A 41 -6.75 19.27 -0.02
N GLY A 42 -7.81 19.07 0.76
CA GLY A 42 -8.11 19.94 1.88
C GLY A 42 -6.96 19.95 2.89
N PRO A 43 -6.90 20.94 3.79
CA PRO A 43 -5.80 21.08 4.77
C PRO A 43 -5.66 19.89 5.73
N GLN A 44 -6.69 19.03 5.80
CA GLN A 44 -6.74 17.84 6.65
C GLN A 44 -6.74 16.54 5.84
N ASP A 45 -6.78 16.63 4.51
CA ASP A 45 -6.77 15.45 3.67
C ASP A 45 -5.34 14.88 3.65
N VAL A 46 -5.25 13.56 3.77
CA VAL A 46 -3.99 12.84 3.74
C VAL A 46 -4.00 11.91 2.55
N GLN A 47 -2.89 11.91 1.84
CA GLN A 47 -2.63 11.01 0.74
C GLN A 47 -1.20 10.50 0.89
N ILE A 48 -1.06 9.18 1.01
CA ILE A 48 0.22 8.49 1.15
C ILE A 48 0.28 7.32 0.17
N MET A 49 1.48 7.08 -0.35
CA MET A 49 1.78 6.01 -1.30
C MET A 49 2.86 5.13 -0.69
N SER A 50 2.77 3.83 -0.90
CA SER A 50 3.80 2.92 -0.48
C SER A 50 5.10 3.16 -1.25
N MET A 51 6.22 2.77 -0.66
CA MET A 51 7.54 3.02 -1.25
C MET A 51 7.74 2.31 -2.60
N ASP A 52 7.03 1.20 -2.82
CA ASP A 52 7.00 0.44 -4.07
C ASP A 52 5.88 0.87 -5.04
N GLY A 53 5.04 1.83 -4.65
CA GLY A 53 3.94 2.35 -5.44
C GLY A 53 2.73 1.41 -5.59
N THR A 54 2.69 0.26 -4.89
CA THR A 54 1.63 -0.74 -5.05
C THR A 54 0.41 -0.51 -4.18
N VAL A 55 0.55 0.26 -3.10
CA VAL A 55 -0.50 0.54 -2.13
C VAL A 55 -0.64 2.04 -1.91
N GLY A 56 -1.86 2.56 -2.06
CA GLY A 56 -2.20 3.94 -1.73
C GLY A 56 -3.18 4.00 -0.56
N LEU A 57 -2.99 4.94 0.36
CA LEU A 57 -3.96 5.25 1.40
C LEU A 57 -4.34 6.73 1.33
N GLU A 58 -5.64 6.99 1.36
CA GLU A 58 -6.20 8.35 1.33
C GLU A 58 -7.23 8.52 2.44
N VAL A 59 -7.22 9.71 3.04
CA VAL A 59 -8.28 10.25 3.89
C VAL A 59 -8.68 11.57 3.24
N VAL A 60 -9.84 11.62 2.58
CA VAL A 60 -10.30 12.77 1.80
C VAL A 60 -11.75 13.07 2.16
N GLY A 61 -12.00 14.28 2.66
CA GLY A 61 -13.30 14.61 3.24
C GLY A 61 -13.64 13.66 4.40
N ASP A 62 -14.81 13.03 4.36
CA ASP A 62 -15.26 12.06 5.39
C ASP A 62 -14.98 10.60 4.96
N SER A 63 -14.22 10.38 3.88
CA SER A 63 -13.98 9.06 3.28
C SER A 63 -12.52 8.62 3.38
N VAL A 64 -12.35 7.31 3.49
CA VAL A 64 -11.06 6.62 3.52
C VAL A 64 -11.00 5.71 2.31
N HIS A 65 -9.94 5.85 1.52
CA HIS A 65 -9.69 5.02 0.35
C HIS A 65 -8.41 4.21 0.54
N VAL A 66 -8.50 2.92 0.27
CA VAL A 66 -7.39 1.97 0.31
C VAL A 66 -7.24 1.38 -1.08
N PHE A 67 -6.19 1.78 -1.78
CA PHE A 67 -5.82 1.28 -3.09
C PHE A 67 -4.84 0.13 -2.90
N LEU A 68 -5.23 -1.06 -3.35
CA LEU A 68 -4.39 -2.25 -3.38
C LEU A 68 -4.17 -2.65 -4.85
N PRO A 69 -3.18 -3.50 -5.15
CA PRO A 69 -2.84 -3.92 -6.51
C PRO A 69 -4.03 -4.23 -7.44
N ASN A 70 -5.05 -4.91 -6.92
CA ASN A 70 -6.20 -5.40 -7.69
C ASN A 70 -7.56 -5.00 -7.11
N SER A 71 -7.59 -4.11 -6.12
CA SER A 71 -8.83 -3.74 -5.45
C SER A 71 -8.77 -2.33 -4.90
N VAL A 72 -9.91 -1.65 -4.87
CA VAL A 72 -10.06 -0.38 -4.18
C VAL A 72 -11.16 -0.55 -3.15
N VAL A 73 -10.86 -0.18 -1.91
CA VAL A 73 -11.84 -0.09 -0.84
C VAL A 73 -12.09 1.38 -0.55
N SER A 74 -13.36 1.77 -0.49
CA SER A 74 -13.77 3.14 -0.19
C SER A 74 -14.87 3.09 0.85
N VAL A 75 -14.62 3.63 2.03
CA VAL A 75 -15.56 3.62 3.15
C VAL A 75 -15.55 4.96 3.90
N PRO A 76 -16.65 5.35 4.55
CA PRO A 76 -16.62 6.44 5.53
C PRO A 76 -15.58 6.21 6.63
N ALA A 77 -14.98 7.28 7.16
CA ALA A 77 -13.99 7.22 8.24
C ALA A 77 -14.55 6.52 9.50
N THR A 78 -15.86 6.58 9.73
CA THR A 78 -16.56 5.88 10.84
C THR A 78 -16.50 4.36 10.75
N HIS A 79 -16.24 3.78 9.57
CA HIS A 79 -16.07 2.33 9.42
C HIS A 79 -14.64 1.85 9.66
N ILE A 80 -13.69 2.77 9.86
CA ILE A 80 -12.33 2.43 10.25
C ILE A 80 -12.25 2.26 11.77
N GLN A 81 -11.75 1.12 12.23
CA GLN A 81 -11.65 0.79 13.64
C GLN A 81 -10.21 0.39 14.00
N ASN A 82 -9.88 0.43 15.29
CA ASN A 82 -8.59 -0.04 15.81
C ASN A 82 -7.36 0.50 15.06
N VAL A 83 -7.45 1.74 14.55
CA VAL A 83 -6.37 2.40 13.81
C VAL A 83 -5.22 2.72 14.75
N LYS A 84 -4.03 2.21 14.45
CA LYS A 84 -2.81 2.46 15.25
C LYS A 84 -1.55 2.19 14.44
N TYR A 85 -0.49 2.88 14.84
CA TYR A 85 0.89 2.57 14.47
C TYR A 85 1.62 2.05 15.71
N ALA A 86 2.07 0.80 15.68
CA ALA A 86 2.82 0.15 16.76
C ALA A 86 3.65 -1.00 16.18
N ASP A 87 4.76 -1.36 16.86
CA ASP A 87 5.61 -2.50 16.48
C ASP A 87 6.03 -2.48 14.99
N SER A 88 6.42 -1.30 14.50
CA SER A 88 6.78 -1.06 13.09
C SER A 88 5.67 -1.43 12.09
N ARG A 89 4.41 -1.37 12.52
CA ARG A 89 3.25 -1.72 11.68
C ARG A 89 2.13 -0.69 11.78
N LEU A 90 1.62 -0.28 10.63
CA LEU A 90 0.36 0.43 10.52
C LEU A 90 -0.77 -0.61 10.46
N ARG A 91 -1.67 -0.58 11.43
CA ARG A 91 -2.82 -1.48 11.51
C ARG A 91 -4.11 -0.68 11.59
N PHE A 92 -5.15 -1.15 10.90
CA PHE A 92 -6.52 -0.72 11.08
C PHE A 92 -7.48 -1.80 10.60
N ASP A 93 -8.67 -1.83 11.17
CA ASP A 93 -9.76 -2.72 10.76
C ASP A 93 -10.77 -1.92 9.93
N ILE A 94 -11.27 -2.51 8.86
CA ILE A 94 -12.38 -1.94 8.09
C ILE A 94 -13.61 -2.79 8.37
N ASP A 95 -14.66 -2.16 8.90
CA ASP A 95 -15.90 -2.87 9.22
C ASP A 95 -16.46 -3.62 7.99
N GLY A 96 -16.90 -4.86 8.19
CA GLY A 96 -17.36 -5.75 7.14
C GLY A 96 -16.30 -6.28 6.15
N ILE A 97 -15.05 -5.84 6.21
CA ILE A 97 -13.97 -6.25 5.29
C ILE A 97 -12.82 -6.94 6.03
N GLY A 98 -12.52 -6.46 7.24
CA GLY A 98 -11.49 -7.01 8.11
C GLY A 98 -10.22 -6.19 8.18
N MET A 99 -9.23 -6.79 8.83
CA MET A 99 -7.98 -6.15 9.24
C MET A 99 -7.04 -5.88 8.06
N LYS A 100 -6.39 -4.71 8.09
CA LYS A 100 -5.27 -4.31 7.23
C LYS A 100 -4.04 -4.06 8.09
N ILE A 101 -2.90 -4.60 7.66
CA ILE A 101 -1.59 -4.42 8.30
C ILE A 101 -0.58 -4.12 7.20
N PHE A 102 0.21 -3.08 7.41
CA PHE A 102 1.30 -2.69 6.53
C PHE A 102 2.57 -2.52 7.34
N GLU A 103 3.69 -3.03 6.82
CA GLU A 103 5.01 -2.82 7.42
C GLU A 103 5.42 -1.35 7.26
N VAL A 104 6.01 -0.79 8.31
CA VAL A 104 6.43 0.60 8.42
C VAL A 104 7.90 0.64 8.80
N GLY A 105 8.69 1.46 8.10
CA GLY A 105 10.13 1.54 8.33
C GLY A 105 10.77 2.76 7.68
N ASP A 106 12.08 2.73 7.52
CA ASP A 106 12.88 3.81 6.93
C ASP A 106 13.17 3.61 5.43
N GLY A 107 12.55 2.58 4.83
CA GLY A 107 12.72 2.22 3.42
C GLY A 107 13.89 1.30 3.10
N ARG A 108 14.66 0.84 4.08
CA ARG A 108 15.81 -0.04 3.85
C ARG A 108 15.45 -1.53 3.85
N GLU A 109 14.34 -1.93 4.47
CA GLU A 109 13.99 -3.34 4.75
C GLU A 109 12.61 -3.78 4.22
N GLY A 110 12.23 -3.37 3.00
CA GLY A 110 10.97 -3.83 2.40
C GLY A 110 9.71 -3.29 3.10
N ALA A 111 9.86 -2.24 3.92
CA ALA A 111 8.75 -1.51 4.50
C ALA A 111 7.87 -0.89 3.42
N VAL A 112 6.56 -0.93 3.65
CA VAL A 112 5.56 -0.43 2.71
C VAL A 112 5.42 1.08 2.86
N PHE A 113 5.40 1.59 4.10
CA PHE A 113 5.26 3.02 4.39
C PHE A 113 6.38 3.55 5.27
N THR A 114 6.60 4.86 5.25
CA THR A 114 7.46 5.49 6.25
C THR A 114 6.75 5.67 7.58
N GLN A 115 7.51 5.83 8.67
CA GLN A 115 6.95 6.17 9.98
C GLN A 115 6.10 7.46 9.92
N LEU A 116 6.54 8.46 9.17
CA LEU A 116 5.81 9.71 9.02
C LEU A 116 4.46 9.49 8.32
N ASP A 117 4.42 8.65 7.29
CA ASP A 117 3.18 8.32 6.58
C ASP A 117 2.17 7.63 7.51
N ALA A 118 2.64 6.65 8.29
CA ALA A 118 1.79 5.96 9.25
C ALA A 118 1.19 6.90 10.29
N LEU A 119 2.00 7.82 10.85
CA LEU A 119 1.52 8.80 11.82
C LEU A 119 0.53 9.80 11.20
N ARG A 120 0.78 10.27 9.97
CA ARG A 120 -0.13 11.16 9.25
C ARG A 120 -1.48 10.49 8.99
N PHE A 121 -1.48 9.23 8.57
CA PHE A 121 -2.70 8.47 8.33
C PHE A 121 -3.50 8.26 9.62
N VAL A 122 -2.85 7.80 10.69
CA VAL A 122 -3.52 7.62 12.00
C VAL A 122 -4.12 8.94 12.49
N GLY A 123 -3.35 10.03 12.44
CA GLY A 123 -3.81 11.35 12.85
C GLY A 123 -5.02 11.84 12.07
N ALA A 124 -5.02 11.67 10.74
CA ALA A 124 -6.14 12.06 9.90
C ALA A 124 -7.42 11.28 10.21
N ILE A 125 -7.33 9.96 10.40
CA ILE A 125 -8.50 9.15 10.76
C ILE A 125 -9.09 9.59 12.10
N VAL A 126 -8.25 9.71 13.13
CA VAL A 126 -8.68 10.10 14.48
C VAL A 126 -9.34 11.48 14.46
N GLN A 127 -8.74 12.43 13.74
CA GLN A 127 -9.30 13.77 13.61
C GLN A 127 -10.67 13.74 12.91
N LYS A 128 -10.81 13.01 11.80
CA LYS A 128 -12.09 12.93 11.09
C LYS A 128 -13.18 12.28 11.92
N GLN A 129 -12.85 11.23 12.67
CA GLN A 129 -13.80 10.60 13.57
C GLN A 129 -14.25 11.54 14.70
N ALA A 130 -13.34 12.36 15.23
CA ALA A 130 -13.68 13.38 16.22
C ALA A 130 -14.61 14.46 15.64
N GLU A 131 -14.30 15.01 14.46
CA GLU A 131 -15.13 16.02 13.78
C GLU A 131 -16.54 15.50 13.47
N MET A 132 -16.67 14.20 13.15
CA MET A 132 -17.97 13.57 12.87
C MET A 132 -18.79 13.31 14.14
N ALA A 133 -18.14 13.12 15.30
CA ALA A 133 -18.82 12.92 16.57
C ALA A 133 -19.39 14.23 17.16
N GLU A 134 -18.89 15.38 16.72
CA GLU A 134 -19.34 16.72 17.14
C GLU A 134 -20.50 17.28 16.28
N ARG A 135 -20.89 16.58 15.21
CA ARG A 135 -21.99 16.95 14.30
C ARG A 135 -23.29 16.25 14.69
#